data_AF-A0A813JCJ8-F1
#
_entry.id   AF-A0A813JCJ8-F1
#
_cell.length_a   1.000
_cell.length_b   1.000
_cell.length_c   1.000
_cell.angle_alpha   90.00
_cell.angle_beta   90.00
_cell.angle_gamma   90.00
#
_symmetry.space_group_name_H-M   'P 1'
#
loop_
_entity.id
_entity.type
_entity.pdbx_description
1 polymer ?
#
loop_
_entity_poly.entity_id
_entity_poly.type
_entity_poly.pdbx_seq_one_letter_code
_entity_poly.pdbx_strand_id
1 'polypeptide(L)'
;MRRPCSPLRSERTPTASPSARCSSPPRTSPQPSTRPLPSHRLSAPAFSPASKQEASVGIPSSKRLSASPLSEMSTPVKQNEVPTRELAARLSRFAAGGGSSEDFAGLCSSLAERAKSASEVDAPSVAEALCLVMPACFDATGCTERCGPLLSVLDELCATRDCIRGLPAETLRRLLRELLRNLESSAWSKRLSDGQNLLRKLNLSCVMLLNGLSRLTAYNLLLDLGLEESEVVSGSLVVKCLRKLTKNLSSSKSPEQEVQAVLEIVRQWLEKAALRGDLGGSAFAAVAVGAKEVVEAALLVSPQAAAAWAHRLQEGGSGDMSLLQAWLKSEKDGGHGEKENAQVSTLSANVALKVPAPDAALSSPCKAGV
;
A
#
# COMPACT_ATOMS: atom_id res chain seq x y z
N MET A 1 -32.59 7.08 46.31
CA MET A 1 -32.66 5.66 46.67
C MET A 1 -31.81 4.85 45.70
N ARG A 2 -30.61 4.44 46.13
CA ARG A 2 -29.64 3.70 45.31
C ARG A 2 -29.85 2.20 45.57
N ARG A 3 -30.09 1.41 44.53
CA ARG A 3 -30.08 -0.06 44.61
C ARG A 3 -28.70 -0.58 44.20
N PRO A 4 -28.04 -1.43 45.00
CA PRO A 4 -26.82 -2.11 44.59
C PRO A 4 -27.16 -3.40 43.83
N CYS A 5 -26.56 -3.58 42.65
CA CYS A 5 -26.53 -4.86 41.95
C CYS A 5 -25.25 -5.59 42.34
N SER A 6 -25.38 -6.71 43.06
CA SER A 6 -24.30 -7.68 43.27
C SER A 6 -24.32 -8.75 42.17
N PRO A 7 -23.16 -9.33 41.79
CA PRO A 7 -23.06 -10.29 40.70
C PRO A 7 -23.24 -11.73 41.19
N LEU A 8 -24.05 -12.52 40.47
CA LEU A 8 -24.08 -13.98 40.62
C LEU A 8 -23.03 -14.61 39.70
N ARG A 9 -21.96 -15.07 40.34
CA ARG A 9 -20.89 -15.93 39.84
C ARG A 9 -21.48 -17.32 39.59
N SER A 10 -21.46 -17.80 38.35
CA SER A 10 -21.80 -19.20 38.02
C SER A 10 -20.54 -19.89 37.51
N GLU A 11 -19.90 -20.64 38.39
CA GLU A 11 -18.85 -21.60 38.04
C GLU A 11 -19.51 -22.78 37.32
N ARG A 12 -19.09 -23.05 36.07
CA ARG A 12 -19.34 -24.32 35.40
C ARG A 12 -18.03 -24.81 34.78
N THR A 13 -17.44 -25.77 35.47
CA THR A 13 -16.44 -26.71 35.00
C THR A 13 -16.98 -27.54 33.84
N PRO A 14 -16.21 -27.76 32.75
CA PRO A 14 -16.45 -28.88 31.88
C PRO A 14 -15.37 -29.96 32.06
N THR A 15 -15.90 -31.12 32.40
CA THR A 15 -15.37 -32.47 32.48
C THR A 15 -14.51 -32.86 31.26
N ALA A 16 -13.33 -33.42 31.54
CA ALA A 16 -12.51 -34.13 30.56
C ALA A 16 -13.16 -35.47 30.16
N SER A 17 -13.11 -35.82 28.88
CA SER A 17 -13.47 -37.15 28.37
C SER A 17 -12.70 -37.48 27.08
N PRO A 18 -12.55 -38.78 26.78
CA PRO A 18 -11.26 -39.36 26.40
C PRO A 18 -11.07 -39.60 24.90
N SER A 19 -9.79 -39.81 24.56
CA SER A 19 -9.23 -40.23 23.28
C SER A 19 -10.05 -41.29 22.52
N ALA A 20 -10.50 -40.93 21.32
CA ALA A 20 -10.82 -41.89 20.26
C ALA A 20 -9.70 -41.86 19.22
N ARG A 21 -8.95 -42.97 19.13
CA ARG A 21 -7.95 -43.22 18.07
C ARG A 21 -8.69 -43.54 16.76
N CYS A 22 -8.66 -42.62 15.81
CA CYS A 22 -8.99 -42.91 14.42
C CYS A 22 -7.72 -43.34 13.66
N SER A 23 -7.63 -44.63 13.37
CA SER A 23 -6.68 -45.22 12.43
C SER A 23 -6.94 -44.68 11.03
N SER A 24 -5.97 -43.97 10.45
CA SER A 24 -5.99 -43.57 9.04
C SER A 24 -5.22 -44.59 8.20
N PRO A 25 -5.72 -44.97 7.00
CA PRO A 25 -5.01 -45.87 6.10
C PRO A 25 -3.79 -45.19 5.44
N PRO A 26 -2.78 -45.96 5.01
CA PRO A 26 -1.55 -45.42 4.43
C PRO A 26 -1.82 -44.75 3.07
N ARG A 27 -1.32 -43.53 2.93
CA ARG A 27 -1.36 -42.71 1.73
C ARG A 27 -0.30 -43.21 0.75
N THR A 28 -0.72 -43.83 -0.35
CA THR A 28 0.13 -44.17 -1.49
C THR A 28 0.61 -42.90 -2.17
N SER A 29 1.94 -42.74 -2.25
CA SER A 29 2.61 -41.66 -2.96
C SER A 29 2.38 -41.78 -4.47
N PRO A 30 1.87 -40.74 -5.17
CA PRO A 30 1.90 -40.72 -6.63
C PRO A 30 3.32 -40.38 -7.11
N GLN A 31 3.85 -41.22 -8.00
CA GLN A 31 5.10 -40.99 -8.72
C GLN A 31 5.04 -39.69 -9.56
N PRO A 32 6.14 -38.93 -9.65
CA PRO A 32 6.25 -37.84 -10.60
C PRO A 32 6.40 -38.39 -12.03
N SER A 33 5.37 -38.16 -12.85
CA SER A 33 5.39 -38.42 -14.28
C SER A 33 6.28 -37.37 -14.98
N THR A 34 7.43 -37.81 -15.47
CA THR A 34 8.34 -37.07 -16.34
C THR A 34 7.70 -36.90 -17.72
N ARG A 35 7.06 -35.75 -17.96
CA ARG A 35 6.63 -35.35 -19.30
C ARG A 35 7.58 -34.27 -19.83
N PRO A 36 8.25 -34.47 -20.99
CA PRO A 36 9.15 -33.48 -21.57
C PRO A 36 8.38 -32.26 -22.09
N LEU A 37 8.87 -31.06 -21.79
CA LEU A 37 8.44 -29.80 -22.39
C LEU A 37 9.02 -29.67 -23.81
N PRO A 38 8.22 -29.28 -24.82
CA PRO A 38 8.73 -28.94 -26.14
C PRO A 38 9.38 -27.55 -26.14
N SER A 39 10.65 -27.52 -26.51
CA SER A 39 11.43 -26.32 -26.80
C SER A 39 10.91 -25.61 -28.05
N HIS A 40 10.13 -24.54 -27.88
CA HIS A 40 9.86 -23.60 -28.98
C HIS A 40 10.68 -22.32 -28.81
N ARG A 41 11.65 -22.20 -29.72
CA ARG A 41 12.50 -21.04 -30.00
C ARG A 41 11.67 -19.80 -30.35
N LEU A 42 12.06 -18.69 -29.72
CA LEU A 42 12.38 -17.38 -30.29
C LEU A 42 11.60 -16.92 -31.53
N SER A 43 10.82 -15.85 -31.39
CA SER A 43 10.76 -14.73 -32.34
C SER A 43 10.23 -13.49 -31.63
N ALA A 44 11.12 -12.51 -31.42
CA ALA A 44 10.76 -11.16 -31.01
C ALA A 44 10.44 -10.33 -32.28
N PRO A 45 9.34 -9.56 -32.33
CA PRO A 45 9.11 -8.63 -33.43
C PRO A 45 9.99 -7.39 -33.26
N ALA A 46 10.65 -7.03 -34.36
CA ALA A 46 11.47 -5.83 -34.50
C ALA A 46 10.59 -4.56 -34.41
N PHE A 47 11.07 -3.58 -33.64
CA PHE A 47 10.55 -2.21 -33.65
C PHE A 47 10.98 -1.50 -34.94
N SER A 48 10.03 -1.03 -35.73
CA SER A 48 10.26 -0.06 -36.81
C SER A 48 10.16 1.37 -36.27
N PRO A 49 11.09 2.27 -36.62
CA PRO A 49 11.02 3.67 -36.23
C PRO A 49 10.28 4.54 -37.25
N ALA A 50 9.56 5.52 -36.71
CA ALA A 50 9.29 6.87 -37.22
C ALA A 50 9.15 7.09 -38.74
N SER A 51 7.91 7.37 -39.18
CA SER A 51 7.65 8.23 -40.34
C SER A 51 7.24 9.62 -39.88
N LYS A 52 8.09 10.59 -40.22
CA LYS A 52 7.77 12.02 -40.26
C LYS A 52 6.79 12.28 -41.41
N GLN A 53 5.77 13.09 -41.18
CA GLN A 53 5.09 13.79 -42.26
C GLN A 53 4.88 15.24 -41.86
N GLU A 54 5.69 16.10 -42.47
CA GLU A 54 5.54 17.55 -42.49
C GLU A 54 4.57 17.97 -43.61
N ALA A 55 3.89 19.08 -43.32
CA ALA A 55 3.39 20.11 -44.23
C ALA A 55 2.28 19.77 -45.25
N SER A 56 1.19 20.55 -45.19
CA SER A 56 0.90 21.55 -46.23
C SER A 56 -0.37 22.37 -45.91
N VAL A 57 -0.22 23.70 -45.93
CA VAL A 57 -1.04 24.73 -46.63
C VAL A 57 -2.55 24.41 -46.76
N GLY A 58 -3.52 25.20 -46.30
CA GLY A 58 -3.68 26.65 -46.28
C GLY A 58 -5.03 27.02 -46.92
N ILE A 59 -5.53 28.23 -46.63
CA ILE A 59 -6.62 29.00 -47.28
C ILE A 59 -7.96 29.12 -46.50
N PRO A 60 -8.57 30.33 -46.51
CA PRO A 60 -9.45 30.83 -45.45
C PRO A 60 -10.93 30.95 -45.90
N SER A 61 -11.72 31.61 -45.06
CA SER A 61 -12.94 32.36 -45.45
C SER A 61 -14.26 31.58 -45.42
N SER A 62 -15.09 31.86 -44.40
CA SER A 62 -16.37 32.52 -44.63
C SER A 62 -17.08 32.86 -43.33
N LYS A 63 -17.34 34.16 -43.18
CA LYS A 63 -18.34 34.72 -42.27
C LYS A 63 -19.70 34.09 -42.55
N ARG A 64 -20.35 33.57 -41.51
CA ARG A 64 -21.81 33.49 -41.45
C ARG A 64 -22.26 33.98 -40.08
N LEU A 65 -22.64 35.27 -40.04
CA LEU A 65 -23.45 35.84 -38.98
C LEU A 65 -24.85 35.23 -39.12
N SER A 66 -25.13 34.21 -38.31
CA SER A 66 -26.49 33.72 -38.10
C SER A 66 -26.88 34.11 -36.68
N ALA A 67 -27.65 35.18 -36.57
CA ALA A 67 -28.32 35.57 -35.35
C ALA A 67 -29.36 34.49 -35.02
N SER A 68 -29.00 33.58 -34.12
CA SER A 68 -29.95 32.63 -33.54
C SER A 68 -30.61 33.24 -32.30
N PRO A 69 -31.88 32.89 -32.03
CA PRO A 69 -32.69 33.54 -31.01
C PRO A 69 -32.12 33.30 -29.62
N LEU A 70 -32.26 34.30 -28.77
CA LEU A 70 -32.12 34.23 -27.32
C LEU A 70 -33.09 33.16 -26.77
N SER A 71 -32.69 31.89 -26.84
CA SER A 71 -33.28 30.85 -26.00
C SER A 71 -32.85 31.17 -24.58
N GLU A 72 -33.78 31.69 -23.79
CA GLU A 72 -33.69 31.78 -22.35
C GLU A 72 -33.24 30.41 -21.82
N MET A 73 -31.93 30.30 -21.55
CA MET A 73 -31.35 29.20 -20.80
C MET A 73 -31.99 29.25 -19.42
N SER A 74 -33.09 28.54 -19.27
CA SER A 74 -33.66 28.17 -17.99
C SER A 74 -32.55 27.45 -17.24
N THR A 75 -31.84 28.20 -16.39
CA THR A 75 -30.86 27.63 -15.48
C THR A 75 -31.60 26.57 -14.68
N PRO A 76 -31.23 25.28 -14.80
CA PRO A 76 -31.91 24.22 -14.08
C PRO A 76 -31.89 24.62 -12.60
N VAL A 77 -33.08 24.73 -12.01
CA VAL A 77 -33.25 25.01 -10.59
C VAL A 77 -32.39 23.99 -9.85
N LYS A 78 -31.30 24.45 -9.23
CA LYS A 78 -30.41 23.64 -8.38
C LYS A 78 -31.23 23.16 -7.19
N GLN A 79 -31.99 22.09 -7.38
CA GLN A 79 -32.75 21.44 -6.33
C GLN A 79 -31.77 21.06 -5.22
N ASN A 80 -32.00 21.61 -4.02
CA ASN A 80 -31.35 21.32 -2.74
C ASN A 80 -30.37 20.15 -2.76
N GLU A 81 -29.18 20.41 -3.27
CA GLU A 81 -28.12 19.42 -3.32
C GLU A 81 -27.63 19.17 -1.89
N VAL A 82 -27.84 17.95 -1.40
CA VAL A 82 -27.38 17.54 -0.07
C VAL A 82 -25.84 17.64 -0.03
N PRO A 83 -25.25 18.36 0.94
CA PRO A 83 -23.80 18.50 1.03
C PRO A 83 -23.09 17.14 1.16
N THR A 84 -21.91 17.00 0.53
CA THR A 84 -21.11 15.75 0.55
C THR A 84 -20.84 15.27 1.97
N ARG A 85 -20.51 16.18 2.90
CA ARG A 85 -20.32 15.87 4.32
C ARG A 85 -21.55 15.26 4.98
N GLU A 86 -22.75 15.71 4.62
CA GLU A 86 -23.98 15.15 5.14
C GLU A 86 -24.24 13.73 4.58
N LEU A 87 -23.96 13.52 3.30
CA LEU A 87 -24.01 12.18 2.69
C LEU A 87 -23.01 11.22 3.36
N ALA A 88 -21.79 11.67 3.63
CA ALA A 88 -20.78 10.89 4.36
C ALA A 88 -21.24 10.55 5.78
N ALA A 89 -21.83 11.52 6.51
CA ALA A 89 -22.38 11.29 7.85
C ALA A 89 -23.59 10.33 7.83
N ARG A 90 -24.42 10.36 6.79
CA ARG A 90 -25.47 9.35 6.55
C ARG A 90 -24.83 7.97 6.36
N LEU A 91 -23.76 7.87 5.59
CA LEU A 91 -23.07 6.60 5.31
C LEU A 91 -22.48 6.00 6.58
N SER A 92 -21.85 6.81 7.44
CA SER A 92 -21.33 6.36 8.73
C SER A 92 -22.41 5.79 9.66
N ARG A 93 -23.66 6.29 9.60
CA ARG A 93 -24.77 5.77 10.41
C ARG A 93 -25.21 4.36 9.99
N PHE A 94 -24.99 3.96 8.74
CA PHE A 94 -25.25 2.58 8.30
C PHE A 94 -24.35 1.56 9.01
N ALA A 95 -23.12 1.94 9.36
CA ALA A 95 -22.23 1.08 10.14
C ALA A 95 -22.80 0.72 11.52
N ALA A 96 -23.70 1.56 12.07
CA ALA A 96 -24.39 1.31 13.34
C ALA A 96 -25.68 0.47 13.19
N GLY A 97 -25.95 -0.12 12.02
CA GLY A 97 -27.08 -1.01 11.79
C GLY A 97 -28.39 -0.33 11.37
N GLY A 98 -28.35 0.93 10.93
CA GLY A 98 -29.53 1.64 10.40
C GLY A 98 -29.67 1.54 8.88
N GLY A 99 -30.90 1.43 8.37
CA GLY A 99 -31.27 1.67 6.97
C GLY A 99 -31.44 0.44 6.08
N SER A 100 -32.16 0.61 4.96
CA SER A 100 -32.39 -0.45 3.97
C SER A 100 -31.21 -0.62 2.98
N SER A 101 -31.13 -1.76 2.27
CA SER A 101 -30.10 -2.01 1.25
C SER A 101 -30.19 -1.01 0.09
N GLU A 102 -31.40 -0.66 -0.33
CA GLU A 102 -31.66 0.30 -1.41
C GLU A 102 -31.20 1.72 -1.04
N ASP A 103 -31.48 2.15 0.20
CA ASP A 103 -31.02 3.45 0.70
C ASP A 103 -29.49 3.53 0.72
N PHE A 104 -28.83 2.42 1.08
CA PHE A 104 -27.37 2.33 1.10
C PHE A 104 -26.77 2.46 -0.31
N ALA A 105 -27.30 1.71 -1.28
CA ALA A 105 -26.82 1.75 -2.66
C ALA A 105 -27.03 3.13 -3.31
N GLY A 106 -28.19 3.76 -3.09
CA GLY A 106 -28.47 5.12 -3.56
C GLY A 106 -27.55 6.16 -2.93
N LEU A 107 -27.25 6.02 -1.63
CA LEU A 107 -26.32 6.90 -0.91
C LEU A 107 -24.88 6.76 -1.43
N CYS A 108 -24.39 5.53 -1.58
CA CYS A 108 -23.07 5.27 -2.16
C CYS A 108 -22.97 5.80 -3.59
N SER A 109 -23.99 5.62 -4.42
CA SER A 109 -24.01 6.15 -5.79
C SER A 109 -23.91 7.67 -5.80
N SER A 110 -24.67 8.34 -4.93
CA SER A 110 -24.62 9.80 -4.77
C SER A 110 -23.23 10.28 -4.30
N LEU A 111 -22.62 9.57 -3.34
CA LEU A 111 -21.27 9.88 -2.86
C LEU A 111 -20.20 9.64 -3.94
N ALA A 112 -20.32 8.58 -4.73
CA ALA A 112 -19.38 8.27 -5.81
C ALA A 112 -19.41 9.36 -6.89
N GLU A 113 -20.60 9.80 -7.32
CA GLU A 113 -20.73 10.92 -8.26
C GLU A 113 -20.15 12.23 -7.69
N ARG A 114 -20.32 12.46 -6.39
CA ARG A 114 -19.70 13.63 -5.71
C ARG A 114 -18.19 13.50 -5.62
N ALA A 115 -17.66 12.31 -5.34
CA ALA A 115 -16.23 12.06 -5.21
C ALA A 115 -15.44 12.38 -6.50
N LYS A 116 -16.05 12.22 -7.69
CA LYS A 116 -15.48 12.64 -8.98
C LYS A 116 -15.13 14.12 -9.06
N SER A 117 -15.89 14.95 -8.35
CA SER A 117 -15.75 16.41 -8.32
C SER A 117 -15.50 16.94 -6.90
N ALA A 118 -15.15 16.05 -5.97
CA ALA A 118 -15.03 16.41 -4.57
C ALA A 118 -13.88 17.38 -4.37
N SER A 119 -14.17 18.41 -3.59
CA SER A 119 -13.15 19.33 -3.13
C SER A 119 -12.23 18.62 -2.12
N GLU A 120 -11.00 19.13 -1.98
CA GLU A 120 -10.07 18.72 -0.93
C GLU A 120 -10.69 18.78 0.48
N VAL A 121 -11.67 19.65 0.68
CA VAL A 121 -12.38 19.87 1.96
C VAL A 121 -13.32 18.72 2.31
N ASP A 122 -13.93 18.07 1.32
CA ASP A 122 -14.93 17.01 1.54
C ASP A 122 -14.30 15.62 1.64
N ALA A 123 -13.14 15.41 1.01
CA ALA A 123 -12.47 14.11 0.94
C ALA A 123 -12.23 13.46 2.32
N PRO A 124 -11.81 14.18 3.39
CA PRO A 124 -11.63 13.59 4.71
C PRO A 124 -12.92 12.97 5.27
N SER A 125 -14.07 13.64 5.11
CA SER A 125 -15.35 13.13 5.61
C SER A 125 -15.76 11.85 4.90
N VAL A 126 -15.53 11.77 3.58
CA VAL A 126 -15.80 10.56 2.79
C VAL A 126 -14.88 9.42 3.21
N ALA A 127 -13.57 9.68 3.34
CA ALA A 127 -12.58 8.68 3.74
C ALA A 127 -12.84 8.13 5.15
N GLU A 128 -13.22 8.99 6.11
CA GLU A 128 -13.62 8.57 7.45
C GLU A 128 -14.87 7.69 7.43
N ALA A 129 -15.88 8.06 6.64
CA ALA A 129 -17.08 7.25 6.48
C ALA A 129 -16.77 5.87 5.89
N LEU A 130 -15.89 5.80 4.88
CA LEU A 130 -15.41 4.53 4.33
C LEU A 130 -14.72 3.68 5.41
N CYS A 131 -13.80 4.25 6.19
CA CYS A 131 -13.09 3.53 7.25
C CYS A 131 -14.03 2.92 8.31
N LEU A 132 -15.15 3.59 8.61
CA LEU A 132 -16.14 3.10 9.56
C LEU A 132 -17.01 1.98 8.99
N VAL A 133 -17.30 2.02 7.69
CA VAL A 133 -18.29 1.15 7.04
C VAL A 133 -17.64 -0.11 6.43
N MET A 134 -16.39 -0.02 5.96
CA MET A 134 -15.66 -1.14 5.38
C MET A 134 -15.66 -2.39 6.28
N PRO A 135 -15.39 -2.31 7.60
CA PRO A 135 -15.44 -3.50 8.46
C PRO A 135 -16.79 -4.21 8.45
N ALA A 136 -17.90 -3.47 8.44
CA ALA A 136 -19.25 -4.04 8.42
C ALA A 136 -19.64 -4.58 7.04
N CYS A 137 -19.10 -4.02 5.95
CA CYS A 137 -19.38 -4.51 4.61
C CYS A 137 -18.57 -5.76 4.24
N PHE A 138 -17.33 -5.88 4.70
CA PHE A 138 -16.43 -6.99 4.34
C PHE A 138 -16.35 -8.08 5.43
N ASP A 139 -17.24 -8.08 6.42
CA ASP A 139 -17.28 -9.10 7.47
C ASP A 139 -17.92 -10.44 7.03
N ALA A 140 -18.16 -11.31 8.02
CA ALA A 140 -18.87 -12.58 7.84
C ALA A 140 -20.27 -12.44 7.23
N THR A 141 -20.93 -11.32 7.48
CA THR A 141 -22.31 -11.00 7.11
C THR A 141 -22.43 -10.12 5.87
N GLY A 142 -21.30 -9.66 5.33
CA GLY A 142 -21.23 -8.88 4.11
C GLY A 142 -21.96 -9.53 2.93
N CYS A 143 -22.62 -8.70 2.11
CA CYS A 143 -23.31 -9.12 0.89
C CYS A 143 -22.88 -8.28 -0.32
N THR A 144 -23.05 -8.82 -1.53
CA THR A 144 -22.67 -8.15 -2.79
C THR A 144 -23.33 -6.78 -2.94
N GLU A 145 -24.59 -6.65 -2.50
CA GLU A 145 -25.37 -5.41 -2.56
C GLU A 145 -24.78 -4.26 -1.74
N ARG A 146 -23.99 -4.57 -0.70
CA ARG A 146 -23.29 -3.57 0.11
C ARG A 146 -21.84 -3.36 -0.34
N CYS A 147 -21.12 -4.43 -0.64
CA CYS A 147 -19.72 -4.35 -1.05
C CYS A 147 -19.53 -3.57 -2.37
N GLY A 148 -20.39 -3.81 -3.37
CA GLY A 148 -20.27 -3.19 -4.69
C GLY A 148 -20.39 -1.67 -4.66
N PRO A 149 -21.49 -1.11 -4.11
CA PRO A 149 -21.65 0.34 -4.00
C PRO A 149 -20.56 1.01 -3.16
N LEU A 150 -20.15 0.40 -2.04
CA LEU A 150 -19.07 0.94 -1.20
C LEU A 150 -17.74 1.01 -1.96
N LEU A 151 -17.40 -0.05 -2.70
CA LEU A 151 -16.20 -0.07 -3.54
C LEU A 151 -16.25 0.97 -4.65
N SER A 152 -17.44 1.34 -5.14
CA SER A 152 -17.57 2.40 -6.15
C SER A 152 -17.22 3.77 -5.57
N VAL A 153 -17.61 4.06 -4.32
CA VAL A 153 -17.19 5.29 -3.63
C VAL A 153 -15.67 5.31 -3.40
N LEU A 154 -15.12 4.17 -2.97
CA LEU A 154 -13.68 4.03 -2.75
C LEU A 154 -12.87 4.21 -4.05
N ASP A 155 -13.34 3.62 -5.16
CA ASP A 155 -12.67 3.71 -6.45
C ASP A 155 -12.59 5.17 -6.93
N GLU A 156 -13.71 5.91 -6.86
CA GLU A 156 -13.75 7.33 -7.24
C GLU A 156 -12.90 8.21 -6.32
N LEU A 157 -12.90 7.95 -5.01
CA LEU A 157 -12.03 8.65 -4.06
C LEU A 157 -10.54 8.42 -4.39
N CYS A 158 -10.17 7.16 -4.69
CA CYS A 158 -8.80 6.80 -5.00
C CYS A 158 -8.37 7.23 -6.42
N ALA A 159 -9.32 7.47 -7.33
CA ALA A 159 -9.04 7.95 -8.69
C ALA A 159 -8.61 9.42 -8.71
N THR A 160 -9.13 10.22 -7.79
CA THR A 160 -8.84 11.65 -7.70
C THR A 160 -7.64 11.92 -6.80
N ARG A 161 -6.46 12.15 -7.39
CA ARG A 161 -5.21 12.37 -6.62
C ARG A 161 -5.30 13.53 -5.62
N ASP A 162 -6.05 14.58 -5.95
CA ASP A 162 -6.18 15.75 -5.08
C ASP A 162 -7.03 15.44 -3.83
N CYS A 163 -7.99 14.49 -3.93
CA CYS A 163 -8.68 13.97 -2.76
C CYS A 163 -7.70 13.27 -1.83
N ILE A 164 -6.82 12.40 -2.36
CA ILE A 164 -5.83 11.66 -1.55
C ILE A 164 -4.83 12.61 -0.88
N ARG A 165 -4.35 13.64 -1.60
CA ARG A 165 -3.32 14.55 -1.09
C ARG A 165 -3.77 15.43 0.06
N GLY A 166 -5.07 15.74 0.14
CA GLY A 166 -5.67 16.49 1.25
C GLY A 166 -6.01 15.64 2.48
N LEU A 167 -5.85 14.31 2.42
CA LEU A 167 -6.23 13.45 3.54
C LEU A 167 -5.22 13.55 4.69
N PRO A 168 -5.69 13.65 5.95
CA PRO A 168 -4.82 13.53 7.12
C PRO A 168 -4.06 12.20 7.12
N ALA A 169 -2.82 12.22 7.62
CA ALA A 169 -1.97 11.03 7.69
C ALA A 169 -2.65 9.86 8.43
N GLU A 170 -3.37 10.16 9.52
CA GLU A 170 -4.12 9.16 10.29
C GLU A 170 -5.27 8.56 9.48
N THR A 171 -5.99 9.37 8.70
CA THR A 171 -7.07 8.88 7.83
C THR A 171 -6.52 8.00 6.72
N LEU A 172 -5.40 8.40 6.09
CA LEU A 172 -4.69 7.59 5.10
C LEU A 172 -4.24 6.26 5.67
N ARG A 173 -3.67 6.28 6.88
CA ARG A 173 -3.25 5.09 7.60
C ARG A 173 -4.41 4.13 7.83
N ARG A 174 -5.53 4.63 8.39
CA ARG A 174 -6.73 3.81 8.66
C ARG A 174 -7.35 3.25 7.39
N LEU A 175 -7.38 4.02 6.31
CA LEU A 175 -7.90 3.57 5.02
C LEU A 175 -7.00 2.47 4.42
N LEU A 176 -5.68 2.68 4.41
CA LEU A 176 -4.72 1.69 3.92
C LEU A 176 -4.77 0.40 4.76
N ARG A 177 -4.86 0.52 6.09
CA ARG A 177 -5.06 -0.61 7.02
C ARG A 177 -6.26 -1.46 6.64
N GLU A 178 -7.43 -0.85 6.45
CA GLU A 178 -8.64 -1.58 6.09
C GLU A 178 -8.56 -2.20 4.69
N LEU A 179 -7.93 -1.53 3.73
CA LEU A 179 -7.67 -2.10 2.41
C LEU A 179 -6.81 -3.36 2.49
N LEU A 180 -5.67 -3.28 3.18
CA LEU A 180 -4.73 -4.39 3.30
C LEU A 180 -5.34 -5.56 4.10
N ARG A 181 -6.04 -5.28 5.20
CA ARG A 181 -6.76 -6.28 5.99
C ARG A 181 -7.76 -7.08 5.15
N ASN A 182 -8.56 -6.38 4.34
CA ASN A 182 -9.59 -7.02 3.52
C ASN A 182 -9.03 -7.72 2.28
N LEU A 183 -7.85 -7.31 1.80
CA LEU A 183 -7.10 -8.03 0.75
C LEU A 183 -6.49 -9.34 1.26
N GLU A 184 -5.97 -9.32 2.49
CA GLU A 184 -5.43 -10.51 3.14
C GLU A 184 -6.54 -11.53 3.46
N SER A 185 -7.58 -11.07 4.16
CA SER A 185 -8.72 -11.91 4.55
C SER A 185 -9.72 -12.08 3.41
N SER A 186 -9.30 -12.69 2.31
CA SER A 186 -10.17 -12.98 1.15
C SER A 186 -11.29 -14.01 1.42
N ALA A 187 -11.52 -14.39 2.68
CA ALA A 187 -12.63 -15.27 3.06
C ALA A 187 -14.00 -14.64 2.74
N TRP A 188 -14.12 -13.32 2.85
CA TRP A 188 -15.37 -12.62 2.52
C TRP A 188 -15.72 -12.73 1.03
N SER A 189 -14.72 -12.59 0.15
CA SER A 189 -14.96 -12.62 -1.28
C SER A 189 -15.39 -14.02 -1.76
N LYS A 190 -14.89 -15.09 -1.15
CA LYS A 190 -15.26 -16.47 -1.52
C LYS A 190 -16.76 -16.78 -1.30
N ARG A 191 -17.44 -16.04 -0.43
CA ARG A 191 -18.87 -16.24 -0.11
C ARG A 191 -19.80 -15.46 -1.02
N LEU A 192 -19.29 -14.47 -1.76
CA LEU A 192 -20.08 -13.60 -2.62
C LEU A 192 -20.06 -14.11 -4.06
N SER A 193 -21.20 -14.04 -4.74
CA SER A 193 -21.33 -14.45 -6.16
C SER A 193 -20.36 -13.71 -7.08
N ASP A 194 -20.10 -12.43 -6.82
CA ASP A 194 -19.15 -11.59 -7.58
C ASP A 194 -17.86 -11.29 -6.81
N GLY A 195 -17.53 -12.08 -5.78
CA GLY A 195 -16.47 -11.71 -4.84
C GLY A 195 -15.08 -11.58 -5.47
N GLN A 196 -14.74 -12.36 -6.50
CA GLN A 196 -13.46 -12.22 -7.19
C GLN A 196 -13.33 -10.88 -7.92
N ASN A 197 -14.41 -10.39 -8.53
CA ASN A 197 -14.43 -9.08 -9.16
C ASN A 197 -14.30 -7.96 -8.11
N LEU A 198 -15.04 -8.08 -7.00
CA LEU A 198 -14.96 -7.14 -5.88
C LEU A 198 -13.55 -7.10 -5.27
N LEU A 199 -12.89 -8.26 -5.12
CA LEU A 199 -11.51 -8.33 -4.64
C LEU A 199 -10.53 -7.65 -5.59
N ARG A 200 -10.72 -7.79 -6.91
CA ARG A 200 -9.91 -7.08 -7.92
C ARG A 200 -10.11 -5.57 -7.83
N LYS A 201 -11.35 -5.11 -7.65
CA LYS A 201 -11.65 -3.68 -7.45
C LYS A 201 -10.98 -3.15 -6.17
N LEU A 202 -11.11 -3.85 -5.05
CA LEU A 202 -10.45 -3.49 -3.79
C LEU A 202 -8.92 -3.40 -3.96
N ASN A 203 -8.32 -4.36 -4.66
CA ASN A 203 -6.88 -4.36 -4.95
C ASN A 203 -6.49 -3.17 -5.83
N LEU A 204 -7.27 -2.86 -6.86
CA LEU A 204 -7.06 -1.70 -7.72
C LEU A 204 -7.15 -0.39 -6.92
N SER A 205 -8.16 -0.23 -6.07
CA SER A 205 -8.28 0.95 -5.21
C SER A 205 -7.10 1.09 -4.23
N CYS A 206 -6.58 -0.02 -3.70
CA CYS A 206 -5.36 -0.01 -2.88
C CYS A 206 -4.13 0.44 -3.67
N VAL A 207 -3.97 -0.02 -4.91
CA VAL A 207 -2.88 0.41 -5.80
C VAL A 207 -3.03 1.89 -6.17
N MET A 208 -4.24 2.35 -6.47
CA MET A 208 -4.53 3.75 -6.78
C MET A 208 -4.27 4.67 -5.58
N LEU A 209 -4.67 4.25 -4.36
CA LEU A 209 -4.32 4.96 -3.13
C LEU A 209 -2.80 5.12 -3.00
N LEU A 210 -2.05 4.02 -3.08
CA LEU A 210 -0.58 4.04 -2.97
C LEU A 210 0.08 4.90 -4.06
N ASN A 211 -0.45 4.90 -5.29
CA ASN A 211 0.04 5.74 -6.39
C ASN A 211 -0.35 7.22 -6.25
N GLY A 212 -1.45 7.52 -5.56
CA GLY A 212 -1.88 8.88 -5.28
C GLY A 212 -1.09 9.55 -4.15
N LEU A 213 -0.49 8.75 -3.28
CA LEU A 213 0.41 9.21 -2.21
C LEU A 213 1.78 9.67 -2.74
N SER A 214 2.43 10.53 -1.97
CA SER A 214 3.88 10.70 -2.13
C SER A 214 4.57 9.37 -1.79
N ARG A 215 5.64 9.02 -2.51
CA ARG A 215 6.38 7.77 -2.24
C ARG A 215 6.85 7.69 -0.78
N LEU A 216 7.34 8.80 -0.24
CA LEU A 216 7.81 8.90 1.14
C LEU A 216 6.69 8.58 2.13
N THR A 217 5.51 9.18 1.92
CA THR A 217 4.32 8.88 2.73
C THR A 217 3.93 7.40 2.64
N ALA A 218 3.94 6.82 1.44
CA ALA A 218 3.60 5.42 1.23
C ALA A 218 4.58 4.46 1.93
N TYR A 219 5.89 4.72 1.84
CA TYR A 219 6.91 3.96 2.57
C TYR A 219 6.70 4.04 4.08
N ASN A 220 6.54 5.25 4.62
CA ASN A 220 6.35 5.45 6.05
C ASN A 220 5.11 4.72 6.56
N LEU A 221 3.96 4.88 5.88
CA LEU A 221 2.72 4.22 6.26
C LEU A 221 2.83 2.70 6.21
N LEU A 222 3.43 2.12 5.17
CA LEU A 222 3.57 0.67 5.05
C LEU A 222 4.47 0.08 6.14
N LEU A 223 5.59 0.73 6.43
CA LEU A 223 6.52 0.31 7.49
C LEU A 223 5.87 0.44 8.88
N ASP A 224 5.17 1.54 9.14
CA ASP A 224 4.43 1.76 10.39
C ASP A 224 3.32 0.72 10.59
N LEU A 225 2.51 0.44 9.55
CA LEU A 225 1.47 -0.60 9.62
C LEU A 225 2.06 -1.98 9.88
N GLY A 226 3.16 -2.31 9.22
CA GLY A 226 3.87 -3.57 9.41
C GLY A 226 4.43 -3.75 10.82
N LEU A 227 4.76 -2.65 11.50
CA LEU A 227 5.30 -2.65 12.86
C LEU A 227 4.20 -2.59 13.92
N GLU A 228 3.21 -1.71 13.78
CA GLU A 228 2.22 -1.42 14.82
C GLU A 228 0.96 -2.28 14.73
N GLU A 229 0.66 -2.82 13.55
CA GLU A 229 -0.63 -3.46 13.27
C GLU A 229 -0.44 -4.83 12.62
N SER A 230 0.65 -5.51 12.97
CA SER A 230 1.00 -6.84 12.49
C SER A 230 -0.06 -7.92 12.74
N GLU A 231 -0.94 -7.70 13.73
CA GLU A 231 -2.07 -8.60 14.02
C GLU A 231 -3.21 -8.48 13.01
N VAL A 232 -3.31 -7.32 12.35
CA VAL A 232 -4.41 -6.98 11.43
C VAL A 232 -3.96 -7.06 9.98
N VAL A 233 -2.68 -6.77 9.71
CA VAL A 233 -2.08 -6.76 8.38
C VAL A 233 -0.84 -7.64 8.35
N SER A 234 -0.83 -8.65 7.48
CA SER A 234 0.32 -9.52 7.27
C SER A 234 1.50 -8.75 6.69
N GLY A 235 2.66 -8.94 7.32
CA GLY A 235 3.93 -8.45 6.81
C GLY A 235 4.21 -8.87 5.36
N SER A 236 3.70 -10.02 4.91
CA SER A 236 3.89 -10.47 3.52
C SER A 236 3.22 -9.56 2.49
N LEU A 237 2.06 -8.97 2.82
CA LEU A 237 1.36 -8.05 1.94
C LEU A 237 2.04 -6.67 1.96
N VAL A 238 2.46 -6.22 3.14
CA VAL A 238 3.28 -5.00 3.30
C VAL A 238 4.54 -5.08 2.43
N VAL A 239 5.28 -6.19 2.49
CA VAL A 239 6.47 -6.43 1.68
C VAL A 239 6.17 -6.38 0.18
N LYS A 240 5.04 -6.94 -0.28
CA LYS A 240 4.63 -6.84 -1.70
C LYS A 240 4.39 -5.39 -2.11
N CYS A 241 3.75 -4.59 -1.27
CA CYS A 241 3.54 -3.17 -1.52
C CYS A 241 4.87 -2.39 -1.54
N LEU A 242 5.77 -2.65 -0.59
CA LEU A 242 7.12 -2.05 -0.56
C LEU A 242 7.90 -2.36 -1.85
N ARG A 243 7.95 -3.65 -2.26
CA ARG A 243 8.57 -4.07 -3.53
C ARG A 243 7.97 -3.33 -4.74
N LYS A 244 6.65 -3.13 -4.75
CA LYS A 244 5.97 -2.41 -5.84
C LYS A 244 6.38 -0.94 -5.90
N LEU A 245 6.48 -0.26 -4.75
CA LEU A 245 6.95 1.14 -4.68
C LEU A 245 8.41 1.25 -5.16
N THR A 246 9.25 0.32 -4.72
CA THR A 246 10.69 0.31 -5.01
C THR A 246 11.01 0.13 -6.50
N LYS A 247 10.17 -0.58 -7.25
CA LYS A 247 10.34 -0.73 -8.72
C LYS A 247 10.39 0.60 -9.47
N ASN A 248 9.77 1.64 -8.92
CA ASN A 248 9.71 2.95 -9.56
C ASN A 248 10.80 3.92 -9.03
N LEU A 249 11.65 3.51 -8.09
CA LEU A 249 12.63 4.41 -7.47
C LEU A 249 13.62 4.97 -8.51
N SER A 250 14.02 4.15 -9.49
CA SER A 250 14.91 4.54 -10.59
C SER A 250 14.27 5.51 -11.59
N SER A 251 12.94 5.57 -11.70
CA SER A 251 12.23 6.47 -12.62
C SER A 251 11.93 7.84 -12.00
N SER A 252 12.49 8.13 -10.82
CA SER A 252 12.38 9.42 -10.18
C SER A 252 13.04 10.55 -10.98
N LYS A 253 12.48 11.77 -10.87
CA LYS A 253 13.12 12.99 -11.37
C LYS A 253 14.35 13.38 -10.54
N SER A 254 14.39 12.97 -9.27
CA SER A 254 15.43 13.30 -8.29
C SER A 254 15.79 12.06 -7.45
N PRO A 255 16.35 11.01 -8.08
CA PRO A 255 16.58 9.73 -7.44
C PRO A 255 17.49 9.84 -6.21
N GLU A 256 18.48 10.72 -6.23
CA GLU A 256 19.39 10.96 -5.09
C GLU A 256 18.65 11.46 -3.85
N GLN A 257 17.82 12.50 -3.99
CA GLN A 257 17.07 13.09 -2.88
C GLN A 257 16.06 12.08 -2.31
N GLU A 258 15.37 11.36 -3.19
CA GLU A 258 14.41 10.35 -2.76
C GLU A 258 15.09 9.15 -2.10
N VAL A 259 16.23 8.68 -2.61
CA VAL A 259 17.02 7.63 -1.97
C VAL A 259 17.40 8.04 -0.54
N GLN A 260 17.90 9.27 -0.33
CA GLN A 260 18.23 9.73 1.02
C GLN A 260 16.99 9.76 1.94
N ALA A 261 15.86 10.25 1.44
CA ALA A 261 14.63 10.32 2.23
C ALA A 261 14.06 8.92 2.55
N VAL A 262 14.14 7.97 1.62
CA VAL A 262 13.72 6.58 1.85
C VAL A 262 14.60 5.89 2.87
N LEU A 263 15.93 6.05 2.79
CA LEU A 263 16.87 5.50 3.78
C LEU A 263 16.61 6.09 5.17
N GLU A 264 16.29 7.37 5.23
CA GLU A 264 15.94 8.06 6.48
C GLU A 264 14.65 7.51 7.11
N ILE A 265 13.62 7.24 6.31
CA ILE A 265 12.39 6.59 6.78
C ILE A 265 12.68 5.19 7.34
N VAL A 266 13.52 4.39 6.66
CA VAL A 266 13.88 3.04 7.15
C VAL A 266 14.65 3.13 8.48
N ARG A 267 15.54 4.11 8.63
CA ARG A 267 16.24 4.36 9.91
C ARG A 267 15.27 4.68 11.03
N GLN A 268 14.38 5.65 10.82
CA GLN A 268 13.38 6.05 11.82
C GLN A 268 12.47 4.86 12.22
N TRP A 269 12.10 4.04 11.25
CA TRP A 269 11.34 2.82 11.50
C TRP A 269 12.14 1.79 12.35
N LEU A 270 13.43 1.59 12.07
CA LEU A 270 14.29 0.70 12.85
C LEU A 270 14.45 1.19 14.30
N GLU A 271 14.64 2.48 14.51
CA GLU A 271 14.68 3.09 15.85
C GLU A 271 13.39 2.85 16.62
N LYS A 272 12.26 3.10 15.95
CA LYS A 272 10.93 2.85 16.52
C LYS A 272 10.74 1.38 16.90
N ALA A 273 11.20 0.44 16.07
CA ALA A 273 11.15 -0.98 16.38
C ALA A 273 12.08 -1.38 17.55
N ALA A 274 13.28 -0.80 17.61
CA ALA A 274 14.23 -1.03 18.69
C ALA A 274 13.70 -0.52 20.04
N LEU A 275 13.07 0.66 20.06
CA LEU A 275 12.44 1.23 21.27
C LEU A 275 11.29 0.36 21.79
N ARG A 276 10.60 -0.38 20.92
CA ARG A 276 9.54 -1.32 21.32
C ARG A 276 10.07 -2.65 21.83
N GLY A 277 11.37 -2.95 21.65
CA GLY A 277 11.94 -4.25 21.94
C GLY A 277 11.42 -5.38 21.04
N ASP A 278 10.81 -5.04 19.90
CA ASP A 278 10.08 -5.99 19.03
C ASP A 278 10.95 -6.50 17.85
N LEU A 279 12.27 -6.42 17.97
CA LEU A 279 13.19 -6.84 16.90
C LEU A 279 13.19 -8.36 16.65
N GLY A 280 12.57 -9.15 17.54
CA GLY A 280 12.48 -10.60 17.45
C GLY A 280 11.12 -11.15 17.00
N GLY A 281 10.12 -10.29 16.80
CA GLY A 281 8.77 -10.72 16.41
C GLY A 281 8.74 -11.30 14.98
N SER A 282 7.94 -12.35 14.76
CA SER A 282 7.79 -12.97 13.43
C SER A 282 7.24 -11.99 12.38
N ALA A 283 6.36 -11.09 12.80
CA ALA A 283 5.83 -10.04 11.94
C ALA A 283 6.87 -8.96 11.63
N PHE A 284 7.64 -8.53 12.63
CA PHE A 284 8.77 -7.63 12.42
C PHE A 284 9.77 -8.24 11.44
N ALA A 285 10.14 -9.51 11.61
CA ALA A 285 11.06 -10.21 10.72
C ALA A 285 10.60 -10.17 9.25
N ALA A 286 9.32 -10.38 8.98
CA ALA A 286 8.79 -10.31 7.62
C ALA A 286 8.92 -8.90 7.02
N VAL A 287 8.58 -7.86 7.78
CA VAL A 287 8.66 -6.46 7.32
C VAL A 287 10.10 -6.00 7.19
N ALA A 288 10.98 -6.46 8.08
CA ALA A 288 12.42 -6.24 8.04
C ALA A 288 13.03 -6.75 6.73
N VAL A 289 12.63 -7.94 6.24
CA VAL A 289 13.05 -8.41 4.91
C VAL A 289 12.66 -7.41 3.82
N GLY A 290 11.43 -6.89 3.85
CA GLY A 290 10.98 -5.87 2.89
C GLY A 290 11.75 -4.55 3.01
N ALA A 291 11.98 -4.06 4.23
CA ALA A 291 12.76 -2.86 4.47
C ALA A 291 14.21 -3.02 3.98
N LYS A 292 14.79 -4.20 4.14
CA LYS A 292 16.14 -4.50 3.64
C LYS A 292 16.20 -4.45 2.12
N GLU A 293 15.23 -5.05 1.43
CA GLU A 293 15.13 -4.96 -0.03
C GLU A 293 14.97 -3.51 -0.52
N VAL A 294 14.26 -2.67 0.24
CA VAL A 294 14.16 -1.22 -0.04
C VAL A 294 15.53 -0.55 0.07
N VAL A 295 16.29 -0.83 1.14
CA VAL A 295 17.64 -0.31 1.32
C VAL A 295 18.55 -0.77 0.18
N GLU A 296 18.60 -2.07 -0.12
CA GLU A 296 19.42 -2.62 -1.20
C GLU A 296 19.10 -1.99 -2.56
N ALA A 297 17.82 -1.84 -2.88
CA ALA A 297 17.41 -1.16 -4.11
C ALA A 297 17.80 0.32 -4.12
N ALA A 298 17.69 1.02 -2.98
CA ALA A 298 18.12 2.40 -2.85
C ALA A 298 19.64 2.56 -3.06
N LEU A 299 20.44 1.63 -2.50
CA LEU A 299 21.89 1.55 -2.73
C LEU A 299 22.23 1.35 -4.21
N LEU A 300 21.45 0.53 -4.93
CA LEU A 300 21.65 0.28 -6.35
C LEU A 300 21.25 1.47 -7.23
N VAL A 301 20.16 2.17 -6.88
CA VAL A 301 19.65 3.31 -7.66
C VAL A 301 20.54 4.53 -7.55
N SER A 302 21.06 4.85 -6.36
CA SER A 302 21.98 5.98 -6.17
C SER A 302 23.04 5.68 -5.11
N PRO A 303 24.16 5.03 -5.50
CA PRO A 303 25.24 4.69 -4.58
C PRO A 303 25.86 5.92 -3.88
N GLN A 304 25.97 7.05 -4.60
CA GLN A 304 26.55 8.28 -4.06
C GLN A 304 25.66 8.90 -2.97
N ALA A 305 24.34 8.94 -3.20
CA ALA A 305 23.39 9.44 -2.21
C ALA A 305 23.38 8.59 -0.95
N ALA A 306 23.46 7.26 -1.11
CA ALA A 306 23.56 6.34 0.01
C ALA A 306 24.88 6.50 0.79
N ALA A 307 26.01 6.67 0.10
CA ALA A 307 27.30 6.91 0.74
C ALA A 307 27.29 8.22 1.54
N ALA A 308 26.73 9.30 0.96
CA ALA A 308 26.57 10.58 1.66
C ALA A 308 25.66 10.44 2.90
N TRP A 309 24.55 9.70 2.79
CA TRP A 309 23.69 9.42 3.93
C TRP A 309 24.43 8.62 5.02
N ALA A 310 25.18 7.58 4.65
CA ALA A 310 25.98 6.79 5.59
C ALA A 310 27.08 7.61 6.28
N HIS A 311 27.72 8.56 5.57
CA HIS A 311 28.70 9.48 6.16
C HIS A 311 28.07 10.38 7.23
N ARG A 312 26.89 10.95 6.94
CA ARG A 312 26.15 11.78 7.91
C ARG A 312 25.80 11.01 9.18
N LEU A 313 25.46 9.72 9.06
CA LEU A 313 25.21 8.87 10.22
C LEU A 313 26.46 8.63 11.07
N GLN A 314 27.64 8.53 10.45
CA GLN A 314 28.90 8.38 11.17
C GLN A 314 29.29 9.67 11.89
N GLU A 315 29.16 10.82 11.24
CA GLU A 315 29.46 12.13 11.81
C GLU A 315 28.51 12.52 12.94
N GLY A 316 27.25 12.11 12.85
CA GLY A 316 26.23 12.39 13.86
C GLY A 316 26.47 11.69 15.21
N GLY A 317 27.45 10.78 15.29
CA GLY A 317 27.78 10.05 16.52
C GLY A 317 26.65 9.20 17.08
N SER A 318 25.59 8.95 16.29
CA SER A 318 24.44 8.19 16.77
C SER A 318 24.72 6.69 16.67
N GLY A 319 24.29 5.94 17.70
CA GLY A 319 24.34 4.48 17.70
C GLY A 319 23.53 3.84 16.56
N ASP A 320 22.80 4.63 15.80
CA ASP A 320 21.90 4.21 14.71
C ASP A 320 22.68 3.54 13.58
N MET A 321 23.91 3.98 13.28
CA MET A 321 24.73 3.32 12.26
C MET A 321 25.11 1.90 12.70
N SER A 322 25.37 1.69 13.99
CA SER A 322 25.63 0.35 14.53
C SER A 322 24.38 -0.53 14.48
N LEU A 323 23.21 0.02 14.81
CA LEU A 323 21.92 -0.67 14.70
C LEU A 323 21.67 -1.13 13.25
N LEU A 324 21.78 -0.21 12.30
CA LEU A 324 21.57 -0.50 10.89
C LEU A 324 22.57 -1.54 10.36
N GLN A 325 23.86 -1.39 10.69
CA GLN A 325 24.88 -2.35 10.28
C GLN A 325 24.66 -3.73 10.90
N ALA A 326 24.29 -3.79 12.18
CA ALA A 326 23.99 -5.05 12.85
C ALA A 326 22.79 -5.74 12.19
N TRP A 327 21.73 -4.99 11.89
CA TRP A 327 20.55 -5.47 11.20
C TRP A 327 20.82 -5.96 9.78
N LEU A 328 21.62 -5.21 9.00
CA LEU A 328 22.02 -5.65 7.66
C LEU A 328 22.91 -6.92 7.69
N LYS A 329 23.68 -7.12 8.76
CA LYS A 329 24.58 -8.27 8.94
C LYS A 329 23.89 -9.52 9.50
N SER A 330 22.86 -9.37 10.34
CA SER A 330 22.30 -10.47 11.15
C SER A 330 21.68 -11.61 10.32
N GLU A 331 21.34 -11.38 9.06
CA GLU A 331 20.71 -12.39 8.21
C GLU A 331 21.70 -13.37 7.58
N LYS A 332 23.01 -13.04 7.53
CA LYS A 332 24.02 -14.00 7.03
C LYS A 332 24.19 -15.22 7.94
N ASP A 333 23.82 -15.10 9.21
CA ASP A 333 23.99 -16.15 10.21
C ASP A 333 22.68 -16.88 10.55
N GLY A 334 21.53 -16.37 10.04
CA GLY A 334 20.20 -16.95 10.24
C GLY A 334 19.93 -18.09 9.28
N GLY A 335 20.45 -19.28 9.62
CA GLY A 335 20.43 -20.50 8.83
C GLY A 335 19.16 -20.77 8.02
N HIS A 336 19.39 -21.16 6.76
CA HIS A 336 18.54 -22.02 5.97
C HIS A 336 18.07 -23.23 6.80
N GLY A 337 16.92 -23.11 7.45
CA GLY A 337 16.04 -24.25 7.64
C GLY A 337 15.48 -24.60 6.28
N GLU A 338 16.09 -25.60 5.62
CA GLU A 338 15.64 -26.23 4.39
C GLU A 338 14.12 -26.47 4.40
N LYS A 339 13.35 -25.61 3.73
CA LYS A 339 12.09 -25.99 3.09
C LYS A 339 12.09 -25.48 1.66
N GLU A 340 12.61 -26.39 0.85
CA GLU A 340 12.54 -26.49 -0.59
C GLU A 340 11.20 -26.00 -1.16
N ASN A 341 11.28 -25.37 -2.34
CA ASN A 341 10.20 -24.99 -3.27
C ASN A 341 9.59 -23.57 -3.18
N ALA A 342 10.43 -22.54 -3.29
CA ALA A 342 10.04 -21.31 -3.98
C ALA A 342 11.23 -20.78 -4.80
N GLN A 343 11.13 -20.80 -6.14
CA GLN A 343 12.07 -20.11 -7.02
C GLN A 343 11.88 -18.60 -6.87
N VAL A 344 12.61 -18.01 -5.92
CA VAL A 344 12.85 -16.56 -5.86
C VAL A 344 14.21 -16.34 -6.53
N SER A 345 14.22 -15.63 -7.66
CA SER A 345 15.46 -15.18 -8.29
C SER A 345 16.07 -14.06 -7.45
N THR A 346 16.86 -14.43 -6.44
CA THR A 346 17.63 -13.48 -5.62
C THR A 346 18.88 -13.06 -6.40
N LEU A 347 18.92 -11.82 -6.88
CA LEU A 347 20.15 -11.18 -7.33
C LEU A 347 20.97 -10.81 -6.09
N SER A 348 21.81 -11.73 -5.60
CA SER A 348 22.77 -11.42 -4.53
C SER A 348 23.87 -10.50 -5.06
N ALA A 349 23.66 -9.20 -4.94
CA ALA A 349 24.73 -8.23 -5.07
C ALA A 349 25.50 -8.20 -3.75
N ASN A 350 26.77 -8.61 -3.76
CA ASN A 350 27.71 -8.39 -2.65
C ASN A 350 28.03 -6.88 -2.56
N VAL A 351 27.05 -6.06 -2.20
CA VAL A 351 27.26 -4.66 -1.82
C VAL A 351 27.72 -4.68 -0.37
N ALA A 352 28.99 -5.04 -0.15
CA ALA A 352 29.66 -4.53 1.03
C ALA A 352 29.60 -3.00 0.88
N LEU A 353 28.95 -2.30 1.81
CA LEU A 353 29.14 -0.87 2.03
C LEU A 353 30.61 -0.67 2.43
N LYS A 354 31.52 -0.84 1.47
CA LYS A 354 32.91 -0.46 1.60
C LYS A 354 32.88 1.04 1.46
N VAL A 355 32.60 1.70 2.58
CA VAL A 355 32.74 3.15 2.71
C VAL A 355 34.15 3.45 2.20
N PRO A 356 34.31 4.17 1.08
CA PRO A 356 35.63 4.56 0.65
C PRO A 356 36.27 5.29 1.82
N ALA A 357 37.45 4.83 2.26
CA ALA A 357 38.22 5.54 3.25
C ALA A 357 38.33 6.99 2.75
N PRO A 358 38.14 8.01 3.62
CA PRO A 358 38.29 9.38 3.20
C PRO A 358 39.66 9.50 2.55
N ASP A 359 39.69 9.82 1.25
CA ASP A 359 40.93 10.09 0.55
C ASP A 359 41.64 11.14 1.39
N ALA A 360 42.77 10.74 1.97
CA ALA A 360 43.72 11.66 2.59
C ALA A 360 44.24 12.52 1.45
N ALA A 361 43.47 13.55 1.10
CA ALA A 361 43.84 14.55 0.13
C ALA A 361 45.16 15.12 0.61
N LEU A 362 46.20 14.77 -0.15
CA LEU A 362 47.56 15.26 -0.07
C LEU A 362 47.52 16.76 0.22
N SER A 363 47.78 17.10 1.49
CA SER A 363 48.28 18.40 1.88
C SER A 363 49.66 18.56 1.22
N SER A 364 49.64 19.00 -0.04
CA SER A 364 50.83 19.36 -0.79
C SER A 364 51.41 20.62 -0.14
N PRO A 365 52.61 20.58 0.47
CA PRO A 365 53.21 21.78 1.01
C PRO A 365 53.63 22.67 -0.16
N CYS A 366 52.96 23.81 -0.30
CA CYS A 366 53.46 24.90 -1.13
C CYS A 366 54.84 25.30 -0.61
N LYS A 367 55.89 24.85 -1.30
CA LYS A 367 57.23 25.43 -1.18
C LYS A 367 57.14 26.87 -1.68
N ALA A 368 57.14 27.83 -0.76
CA ALA A 368 57.48 29.21 -1.07
C ALA A 368 58.96 29.24 -1.46
N GLY A 369 59.22 29.54 -2.73
CA GLY A 369 60.53 30.00 -3.19
C GLY A 369 60.45 31.50 -3.44
N VAL A 370 61.17 32.27 -2.63
CA VAL A 370 62.18 33.31 -2.96
C VAL A 370 62.61 33.93 -1.64
#